data_AF-A0A0G0TFA8-F1
#
_entry.id   AF-A0A0G0TFA8-F1
#
_cell.length_a   1.000
_cell.length_b   1.000
_cell.length_c   1.000
_cell.angle_alpha   90.00
_cell.angle_beta   90.00
_cell.angle_gamma   90.00
#
_symmetry.space_group_name_H-M   'P 1'
#
loop_
_entity.id
_entity.type
_entity.pdbx_description
1 polymer ?
#
loop_
_entity_poly.entity_id
_entity_poly.type
_entity_poly.pdbx_seq_one_letter_code
_entity_poly.pdbx_strand_id
1 'polypeptide(L)'
;IFRRYKKRREYLLLHYGSGHWDFAKGHLEGEETAQVAAKREIYEETGLRNLRFYPDYKENIKYWMWPYRHKQARSQVSAQTKPTKILKIVTFFLAESLSSAVRLSHEHSGYVWLPYKEALKMITYNSAKDLIKKAENTFTHGNVSGK
;
A
#
# COMPACT_ATOMS: atom_id res chain seq x y z
N ILE A 1 -4.66 -3.39 -2.45
CA ILE A 1 -5.21 -4.16 -3.61
C ILE A 1 -6.12 -5.24 -3.05
N PHE A 2 -7.28 -5.46 -3.67
CA PHE A 2 -8.17 -6.58 -3.34
C PHE A 2 -8.56 -7.37 -4.58
N ARG A 3 -9.10 -8.58 -4.40
CA ARG A 3 -9.75 -9.38 -5.44
C ARG A 3 -11.09 -9.91 -4.94
N ARG A 4 -12.00 -10.23 -5.85
CA ARG A 4 -13.21 -10.98 -5.51
C ARG A 4 -12.96 -12.47 -5.76
N TYR A 5 -13.11 -13.28 -4.72
CA TYR A 5 -12.96 -14.73 -4.79
C TYR A 5 -14.08 -15.38 -3.98
N LYS A 6 -14.82 -16.33 -4.57
CA LYS A 6 -15.93 -17.05 -3.91
C LYS A 6 -16.90 -16.12 -3.14
N LYS A 7 -17.35 -15.03 -3.77
CA LYS A 7 -18.26 -14.01 -3.20
C LYS A 7 -17.72 -13.20 -2.01
N ARG A 8 -16.44 -13.31 -1.67
CA ARG A 8 -15.77 -12.49 -0.65
C ARG A 8 -14.64 -11.66 -1.26
N ARG A 9 -14.25 -10.59 -0.57
CA ARG A 9 -13.06 -9.80 -0.89
C ARG A 9 -11.87 -10.40 -0.16
N GLU A 10 -10.78 -10.59 -0.89
CA GLU A 10 -9.48 -10.94 -0.33
C GLU A 10 -8.49 -9.82 -0.65
N TYR A 11 -7.63 -9.49 0.31
CA TYR A 11 -6.67 -8.41 0.23
C TYR A 11 -5.27 -8.97 0.06
N LEU A 12 -4.50 -8.38 -0.84
CA LEU A 12 -3.10 -8.72 -1.03
C LEU A 12 -2.25 -8.00 0.03
N LEU A 13 -1.52 -8.79 0.80
CA LEU A 13 -0.48 -8.32 1.71
C LEU A 13 0.87 -8.87 1.25
N LEU A 14 1.91 -8.05 1.40
CA LEU A 14 3.28 -8.41 1.09
C LEU A 14 4.10 -8.51 2.38
N HIS A 15 4.99 -9.50 2.44
CA HIS A 15 5.97 -9.64 3.51
C HIS A 15 7.25 -8.94 3.09
N TYR A 16 7.52 -7.79 3.69
CA TYR A 16 8.70 -7.01 3.40
C TYR A 16 9.93 -7.67 4.01
N GLY A 17 11.10 -7.55 3.36
CA GLY A 17 12.36 -8.10 3.86
C GLY A 17 12.79 -7.59 5.26
N SER A 18 12.18 -6.52 5.76
CA SER A 18 12.34 -6.04 7.14
C SER A 18 11.41 -6.71 8.16
N GLY A 19 10.67 -7.74 7.76
CA GLY A 19 9.89 -8.62 8.63
C GLY A 19 8.42 -8.24 8.82
N HIS A 20 7.96 -7.11 8.28
CA HIS A 20 6.59 -6.64 8.45
C HIS A 20 5.67 -7.01 7.28
N TRP A 21 4.37 -7.06 7.56
CA TRP A 21 3.30 -7.28 6.59
C TRP A 21 2.51 -6.00 6.36
N ASP A 22 2.44 -5.57 5.10
CA ASP A 22 1.76 -4.34 4.70
C ASP A 22 1.29 -4.43 3.23
N PHE A 23 0.67 -3.36 2.74
CA PHE A 23 0.27 -3.21 1.36
C PHE A 23 1.45 -2.84 0.46
N ALA A 24 1.29 -3.07 -0.84
CA ALA A 24 2.23 -2.64 -1.88
C ALA A 24 2.40 -1.11 -1.86
N LYS A 25 3.65 -0.62 -1.84
CA LYS A 25 3.99 0.82 -1.82
C LYS A 25 5.50 1.05 -1.89
N GLY A 26 5.91 1.86 -2.86
CA GLY A 26 7.25 2.45 -2.92
C GLY A 26 7.24 3.97 -3.01
N HIS A 27 8.26 4.51 -3.65
CA HIS A 27 8.59 5.95 -3.62
C HIS A 27 8.18 6.62 -4.92
N LEU A 28 8.05 7.94 -4.91
CA LEU A 28 7.91 8.69 -6.15
C LEU A 28 9.26 8.73 -6.89
N GLU A 29 9.20 8.60 -8.21
CA GLU A 29 10.33 8.77 -9.12
C GLU A 29 10.11 9.97 -10.05
N GLY A 30 11.12 10.84 -10.14
CA GLY A 30 11.05 12.05 -10.95
C GLY A 30 9.88 12.96 -10.56
N GLU A 31 9.06 13.31 -11.53
CA GLU A 31 7.89 14.19 -11.38
C GLU A 31 6.56 13.43 -11.43
N GLU A 32 6.56 12.11 -11.19
CA GLU A 32 5.35 11.32 -11.29
C GLU A 32 4.32 11.66 -10.20
N THR A 33 3.04 11.50 -10.54
CA THR A 33 1.96 11.61 -9.54
C THR A 33 1.92 10.36 -8.65
N ALA A 34 1.37 10.50 -7.43
CA ALA A 34 1.20 9.36 -6.52
C ALA A 34 0.41 8.19 -7.13
N GLN A 35 -0.54 8.47 -8.04
CA GLN A 35 -1.31 7.41 -8.70
C GLN A 35 -0.49 6.69 -9.79
N VAL A 36 0.38 7.42 -10.49
CA VAL A 36 1.33 6.82 -11.46
C VAL A 36 2.33 5.94 -10.71
N ALA A 37 2.92 6.46 -9.63
CA ALA A 37 3.80 5.68 -8.76
C ALA A 37 3.11 4.42 -8.24
N ALA A 38 1.88 4.54 -7.72
CA ALA A 38 1.14 3.38 -7.23
C ALA A 38 0.94 2.30 -8.30
N LYS A 39 0.66 2.67 -9.56
CA LYS A 39 0.53 1.70 -10.66
C LYS A 39 1.88 1.02 -10.96
N ARG A 40 2.97 1.81 -11.03
CA ARG A 40 4.33 1.31 -11.28
C ARG A 40 4.78 0.37 -10.16
N GLU A 41 4.69 0.81 -8.92
CA GLU A 41 5.10 0.05 -7.72
C GLU A 41 4.30 -1.25 -7.58
N ILE A 42 2.97 -1.23 -7.78
CA ILE A 42 2.19 -2.47 -7.75
C ILE A 42 2.71 -3.46 -8.81
N TYR A 43 3.02 -2.97 -10.02
CA TYR A 43 3.56 -3.83 -11.06
C TYR A 43 4.96 -4.35 -10.71
N GLU A 44 5.85 -3.50 -10.20
CA GLU A 44 7.22 -3.87 -9.84
C GLU A 44 7.25 -4.88 -8.68
N GLU A 45 6.48 -4.62 -7.62
CA GLU A 45 6.46 -5.45 -6.42
C GLU A 45 5.67 -6.75 -6.58
N THR A 46 4.65 -6.78 -7.45
CA THR A 46 3.69 -7.90 -7.50
C THR A 46 3.44 -8.49 -8.89
N GLY A 47 3.90 -7.83 -9.96
CA GLY A 47 3.63 -8.23 -11.34
C GLY A 47 2.20 -7.98 -11.84
N LEU A 48 1.30 -7.48 -10.97
CA LEU A 48 -0.10 -7.25 -11.33
C LEU A 48 -0.25 -6.03 -12.24
N ARG A 49 -0.93 -6.21 -13.39
CA ARG A 49 -1.21 -5.13 -14.37
C ARG A 49 -2.69 -4.85 -14.57
N ASN A 50 -3.53 -5.87 -14.48
CA ASN A 50 -4.96 -5.76 -14.75
C ASN A 50 -5.72 -5.34 -13.49
N LEU A 51 -5.69 -4.03 -13.23
CA LEU A 51 -6.24 -3.40 -12.03
C LEU A 51 -7.37 -2.43 -12.39
N ARG A 52 -8.48 -2.49 -11.65
CA ARG A 52 -9.54 -1.48 -11.66
C ARG A 52 -9.39 -0.62 -10.43
N PHE A 53 -8.93 0.62 -10.62
CA PHE A 53 -8.85 1.60 -9.54
C PHE A 53 -10.23 2.14 -9.24
N TYR A 54 -10.53 2.31 -7.95
CA TYR A 54 -11.72 3.00 -7.49
C TYR A 54 -11.48 4.50 -7.65
N PRO A 55 -12.25 5.19 -8.52
CA PRO A 55 -12.07 6.62 -8.76
C PRO A 55 -12.16 7.41 -7.45
N ASP A 56 -11.32 8.43 -7.33
CA ASP A 56 -11.26 9.38 -6.20
C ASP A 56 -10.97 8.78 -4.81
N TYR A 57 -10.90 7.46 -4.68
CA TYR A 57 -10.52 6.82 -3.42
C TYR A 57 -9.01 6.93 -3.21
N LYS A 58 -8.63 7.70 -2.20
CA LYS A 58 -7.26 7.76 -1.69
C LYS A 58 -7.24 7.98 -0.18
N GLU A 59 -6.28 7.36 0.48
CA GLU A 59 -6.05 7.50 1.92
C GLU A 59 -4.59 7.84 2.17
N ASN A 60 -4.33 8.72 3.12
CA ASN A 60 -2.97 9.13 3.47
C ASN A 60 -2.59 8.58 4.84
N ILE A 61 -1.45 7.90 4.90
CA ILE A 61 -0.77 7.61 6.15
C ILE A 61 0.36 8.62 6.32
N LYS A 62 0.38 9.32 7.45
CA LYS A 62 1.40 10.31 7.81
C LYS A 62 2.13 9.84 9.06
N TYR A 63 3.46 9.84 9.05
CA TYR A 63 4.26 9.54 10.23
C TYR A 63 5.62 10.22 10.18
N TRP A 64 6.18 10.43 11.37
CA TRP A 64 7.53 10.98 11.53
C TRP A 64 8.53 9.84 11.65
N MET A 65 9.59 9.87 10.83
CA MET A 65 10.62 8.84 10.84
C MET A 65 12.03 9.40 10.84
N TRP A 66 12.97 8.62 11.38
CA TRP A 66 14.38 8.97 11.37
C TRP A 66 14.98 8.75 9.97
N PRO A 67 15.70 9.74 9.42
CA PRO A 67 16.14 9.73 8.03
C PRO A 67 17.17 8.63 7.72
N TYR A 68 17.96 8.17 8.70
CA TYR A 68 18.92 7.09 8.49
C TYR A 68 18.28 5.71 8.30
N ARG A 69 16.97 5.56 8.56
CA ARG A 69 16.27 4.29 8.37
C ARG A 69 15.93 4.02 6.89
N HIS A 70 16.08 5.01 6.01
CA HIS A 70 15.80 4.85 4.58
C HIS A 70 16.83 5.62 3.72
N LYS A 71 17.36 4.96 2.69
CA LYS A 71 18.42 5.51 1.82
C LYS A 71 18.04 6.86 1.19
N GLN A 72 16.81 7.00 0.69
CA GLN A 72 16.29 8.26 0.11
C GLN A 72 16.00 9.34 1.16
N ALA A 73 15.65 8.97 2.39
CA ALA A 73 15.47 9.95 3.47
C ALA A 73 16.83 10.51 3.92
N ARG A 74 17.90 9.73 3.79
CA ARG A 74 19.27 10.12 4.12
C ARG A 74 19.81 11.22 3.22
N SER A 75 19.46 11.22 1.93
CA SER A 75 19.86 12.27 0.98
C SER A 75 19.14 13.60 1.21
N GLN A 76 18.09 13.64 2.03
CA GLN A 76 17.36 14.86 2.37
C GLN A 76 17.90 15.56 3.63
N VAL A 77 18.97 15.03 4.25
CA VAL A 77 19.55 15.59 5.48
C VAL A 77 20.94 16.12 5.18
N SER A 78 21.20 17.36 5.60
CA SER A 78 22.54 17.95 5.55
C SER A 78 23.50 17.21 6.48
N ALA A 79 24.72 16.96 6.02
CA ALA A 79 25.78 16.36 6.84
C ALA A 79 26.24 17.27 7.99
N GLN A 80 25.91 18.57 7.93
CA GLN A 80 26.32 19.57 8.92
C GLN A 80 25.30 19.79 10.03
N THR A 81 24.07 19.25 9.94
CA THR A 81 23.03 19.44 10.94
C THR A 81 22.72 18.15 11.70
N LYS A 82 22.32 18.30 12.97
CA LYS A 82 21.81 17.15 13.73
C LYS A 82 20.56 16.61 13.02
N PRO A 83 20.47 15.30 12.82
CA PRO A 83 19.32 14.66 12.18
C PRO A 83 18.05 14.93 12.98
N THR A 84 17.03 15.45 12.31
CA THR A 84 15.67 15.54 12.85
C THR A 84 14.79 14.51 12.17
N LYS A 85 13.64 14.18 12.77
CA LYS A 85 12.66 13.33 12.11
C LYS A 85 12.10 14.06 10.90
N ILE A 86 11.91 13.32 9.80
CA ILE A 86 11.25 13.82 8.61
C ILE A 86 9.80 13.33 8.57
N LEU A 87 8.91 14.17 8.04
CA LEU A 87 7.52 13.79 7.81
C LEU A 87 7.45 12.94 6.53
N LYS A 88 6.99 11.70 6.66
CA LYS A 88 6.66 10.85 5.51
C LYS A 88 5.16 10.81 5.32
N ILE A 89 4.74 11.01 4.07
CA ILE A 89 3.35 10.86 3.63
C ILE A 89 3.33 9.74 2.60
N VAL A 90 2.46 8.75 2.82
CA VAL A 90 2.21 7.67 1.86
C VAL A 90 0.75 7.74 1.47
N THR A 91 0.49 7.91 0.17
CA THR A 91 -0.86 7.92 -0.39
C THR A 91 -1.18 6.54 -0.96
N PHE A 92 -2.23 5.93 -0.45
CA PHE A 92 -2.73 4.64 -0.90
C PHE A 92 -4.00 4.81 -1.73
N PHE A 93 -4.15 3.92 -2.70
CA PHE A 93 -5.32 3.84 -3.57
C PHE A 93 -6.00 2.48 -3.41
N LEU A 94 -7.30 2.43 -3.67
CA LEU A 94 -8.06 1.20 -3.70
C LEU A 94 -8.15 0.69 -5.13
N ALA A 95 -7.71 -0.56 -5.33
CA ALA A 95 -7.72 -1.21 -6.63
C ALA A 95 -8.17 -2.66 -6.50
N GLU A 96 -9.09 -3.06 -7.39
CA GLU A 96 -9.47 -4.44 -7.63
C GLU A 96 -8.51 -5.07 -8.64
N SER A 97 -7.95 -6.22 -8.32
CA SER A 97 -7.19 -7.04 -9.26
C SER A 97 -8.09 -8.06 -9.93
N LEU A 98 -8.03 -8.11 -11.26
CA LEU A 98 -8.66 -9.17 -12.06
C LEU A 98 -7.78 -10.41 -12.19
N SER A 99 -6.59 -10.39 -11.62
CA SER A 99 -5.64 -11.51 -11.59
C SER A 99 -5.24 -11.87 -10.16
N SER A 100 -5.03 -13.16 -9.93
CA SER A 100 -4.48 -13.71 -8.67
C SER A 100 -2.98 -13.98 -8.74
N ALA A 101 -2.38 -13.96 -9.93
CA ALA A 101 -1.00 -14.36 -10.16
C ALA A 101 -0.04 -13.24 -9.74
N VAL A 102 0.57 -13.41 -8.58
CA VAL A 102 1.57 -12.49 -8.03
C VAL A 102 2.96 -13.03 -8.33
N ARG A 103 3.84 -12.16 -8.85
CA ARG A 103 5.27 -12.40 -8.99
C ARG A 103 6.00 -11.33 -8.20
N LEU A 104 6.66 -11.75 -7.12
CA LEU A 104 7.33 -10.82 -6.22
C LEU A 104 8.63 -10.26 -6.79
N SER A 105 8.93 -9.02 -6.42
CA SER A 105 10.27 -8.45 -6.51
C SER A 105 11.18 -8.97 -5.39
N HIS A 106 12.47 -8.66 -5.46
CA HIS A 106 13.46 -8.99 -4.43
C HIS A 106 13.22 -8.27 -3.09
N GLU A 107 12.36 -7.26 -3.04
CA GLU A 107 12.06 -6.52 -1.81
C GLU A 107 11.18 -7.30 -0.82
N HIS A 108 10.53 -8.36 -1.33
CA HIS A 108 9.51 -9.10 -0.62
C HIS A 108 9.86 -10.58 -0.52
N SER A 109 9.71 -11.15 0.68
CA SER A 109 9.95 -12.57 0.96
C SER A 109 8.69 -13.43 0.83
N GLY A 110 7.52 -12.82 0.66
CA GLY A 110 6.26 -13.55 0.57
C GLY A 110 5.06 -12.65 0.28
N TYR A 111 3.95 -13.27 -0.07
CA TYR A 111 2.65 -12.61 -0.21
C TYR A 111 1.53 -13.52 0.26
N VAL A 112 0.38 -12.90 0.58
CA VAL A 112 -0.83 -13.65 0.88
C VAL A 112 -2.07 -12.89 0.41
N TRP A 113 -3.06 -13.63 -0.08
CA TRP A 113 -4.41 -13.14 -0.28
C TRP A 113 -5.26 -13.60 0.91
N LEU A 114 -5.74 -12.67 1.72
CA LEU A 114 -6.52 -12.99 2.93
C LEU A 114 -7.89 -12.29 2.91
N PRO A 115 -8.97 -12.93 3.39
CA PRO A 115 -10.20 -12.22 3.64
C PRO A 115 -10.00 -11.12 4.71
N TYR A 116 -10.92 -10.16 4.73
CA TYR A 116 -10.78 -8.92 5.53
C TYR A 116 -10.38 -9.15 7.00
N LYS A 117 -11.04 -10.08 7.70
CA LYS A 117 -10.80 -10.33 9.13
C LYS A 117 -9.41 -10.91 9.39
N GLU A 118 -8.93 -11.76 8.50
CA GLU A 118 -7.62 -12.40 8.55
C GLU A 118 -6.52 -11.41 8.16
N ALA A 119 -6.75 -10.60 7.11
CA ALA A 119 -5.84 -9.54 6.71
C ALA A 119 -5.61 -8.54 7.86
N LEU A 120 -6.67 -8.15 8.58
CA LEU A 120 -6.59 -7.29 9.77
C LEU A 120 -5.68 -7.84 10.88
N LYS A 121 -5.68 -9.17 11.06
CA LYS A 121 -4.83 -9.83 12.05
C LYS A 121 -3.37 -9.89 11.59
N MET A 122 -3.15 -10.02 10.29
CA MET A 122 -1.82 -10.18 9.68
C MET A 122 -1.04 -8.87 9.57
N ILE A 123 -1.72 -7.77 9.24
CA ILE A 123 -1.08 -6.46 9.04
C ILE A 123 -0.32 -6.03 10.30
N THR A 124 0.92 -5.59 10.14
CA THR A 124 1.79 -5.22 11.26
C THR A 124 1.40 -3.88 11.88
N TYR A 125 1.13 -2.87 11.07
CA TYR A 125 0.94 -1.49 11.55
C TYR A 125 -0.54 -1.13 11.75
N ASN A 126 -0.86 -0.47 12.87
CA ASN A 126 -2.23 -0.04 13.16
C ASN A 126 -2.78 0.93 12.11
N SER A 127 -1.93 1.81 11.56
CA SER A 127 -2.33 2.73 10.47
C SER A 127 -2.78 1.99 9.22
N ALA A 128 -2.11 0.90 8.85
CA ALA A 128 -2.51 0.04 7.74
C ALA A 128 -3.78 -0.78 8.09
N LYS A 129 -3.97 -1.18 9.35
CA LYS A 129 -5.23 -1.78 9.81
C LYS A 129 -6.40 -0.80 9.68
N ASP A 130 -6.19 0.47 10.00
CA ASP A 130 -7.23 1.49 9.84
C ASP A 130 -7.54 1.75 8.36
N LEU A 131 -6.52 1.70 7.50
CA LEU A 131 -6.68 1.82 6.06
C LEU A 131 -7.57 0.73 5.46
N ILE A 132 -7.34 -0.55 5.80
CA ILE A 132 -8.18 -1.64 5.30
C ILE A 132 -9.60 -1.61 5.89
N LYS A 133 -9.79 -1.12 7.13
CA LYS A 133 -11.14 -0.89 7.68
C LYS A 133 -11.90 0.13 6.82
N LYS A 134 -11.26 1.26 6.50
CA LYS A 134 -11.87 2.28 5.63
C LYS A 134 -12.19 1.71 4.24
N ALA A 135 -11.27 0.95 3.67
CA ALA A 135 -11.48 0.32 2.36
C ALA A 135 -12.66 -0.68 2.40
N GLU A 136 -12.72 -1.55 3.42
CA GLU A 136 -13.83 -2.50 3.57
C GLU A 136 -15.18 -1.78 3.77
N ASN A 137 -15.19 -0.67 4.51
CA ASN A 137 -16.40 0.12 4.74
C ASN A 137 -17.01 0.69 3.45
N THR A 138 -16.21 0.95 2.41
CA THR A 138 -16.71 1.37 1.09
C THR A 138 -17.63 0.35 0.42
N PHE A 139 -17.54 -0.92 0.82
CA PHE A 139 -18.32 -2.01 0.23
C PHE A 139 -19.49 -2.46 1.09
N THR A 140 -19.45 -2.20 2.40
CA THR A 140 -20.48 -2.64 3.36
C THR A 140 -21.57 -1.60 3.56
N HIS A 141 -21.22 -0.33 3.40
CA HIS A 141 -22.15 0.79 3.39
C HIS A 141 -22.27 1.24 1.95
N GLY A 142 -23.17 0.59 1.19
CA GLY A 142 -23.45 1.05 -0.16
C GLY A 142 -23.92 2.51 -0.12
N ASN A 143 -23.06 3.45 -0.51
CA ASN A 143 -23.52 4.61 -1.27
C ASN A 143 -24.15 4.00 -2.54
N VAL A 144 -25.45 4.15 -2.84
CA VAL A 144 -26.23 5.40 -2.88
C VAL A 144 -25.37 6.58 -3.34
N SER A 145 -24.68 6.37 -4.45
CA SER A 145 -24.29 7.45 -5.36
C SER A 145 -24.23 6.86 -6.76
N GLY A 146 -25.39 6.36 -7.20
CA GLY A 146 -25.77 6.45 -8.60
C GLY A 146 -26.55 7.73 -8.77
N LYS A 147 -25.93 8.72 -9.41
CA LYS A 147 -26.54 9.75 -10.26
C LYS A 147 -25.41 10.40 -11.04
#